data_AF-A0A8J9X6P2-F1
#
_entry.id   AF-A0A8J9X6P2-F1
#
_cell.length_a   1.000
_cell.length_b   1.000
_cell.length_c   1.000
_cell.angle_alpha   90.00
_cell.angle_beta   90.00
_cell.angle_gamma   90.00
#
_symmetry.space_group_name_H-M   'P 1'
#
loop_
_entity.id
_entity.type
_entity.pdbx_description
1 polymer ?
#
loop_
_entity_poly.entity_id
_entity_poly.type
_entity_poly.pdbx_seq_one_letter_code
_entity_poly.pdbx_strand_id
1 'polypeptide(L)'
;VCNMMTVSELNRLYHKDTGIVFSSMYPGCIAETALFREKRPWFRKAFPWFMKYVTGGYVGMEEAGERLAQVIDDPQCTKSGVYWSWNGGAQTVGRWSPDGKPRGAGGSGGEIFENQQSDAVRDLPTAKKMWKLSREAVGLSKKEMFKGGKLEEE
;
A
#
# COMPACT_ATOMS: atom_id res chain seq x y z
N VAL A 1 -4.65 -4.57 6.53
CA VAL A 1 -3.69 -5.47 7.23
C VAL A 1 -3.52 -6.78 6.48
N CYS A 2 -4.58 -7.56 6.21
CA CYS A 2 -4.47 -8.85 5.49
C CYS A 2 -3.75 -8.73 4.14
N ASN A 3 -4.13 -7.78 3.26
CA ASN A 3 -3.46 -7.59 1.98
C ASN A 3 -1.94 -7.38 2.13
N MET A 4 -1.50 -6.64 3.14
CA MET A 4 -0.07 -6.40 3.39
C MET A 4 0.61 -7.67 3.92
N MET A 5 -0.04 -8.39 4.85
CA MET A 5 0.46 -9.69 5.30
C MET A 5 0.54 -10.72 4.16
N THR A 6 -0.39 -10.69 3.20
CA THR A 6 -0.38 -11.54 2.01
C THR A 6 0.87 -11.27 1.18
N VAL A 7 1.19 -10.00 0.89
CA VAL A 7 2.43 -9.63 0.19
C VAL A 7 3.67 -10.07 0.98
N SER A 8 3.68 -9.87 2.30
CA SER A 8 4.79 -10.31 3.15
C SER A 8 4.98 -11.83 3.13
N GLU A 9 3.91 -12.61 3.14
CA GLU A 9 3.98 -14.08 3.05
C GLU A 9 4.36 -14.55 1.65
N LEU A 10 3.87 -13.91 0.58
CA LEU A 10 4.31 -14.18 -0.79
C LEU A 10 5.82 -13.96 -0.94
N ASN A 11 6.32 -12.82 -0.45
CA ASN A 11 7.75 -12.54 -0.41
C ASN A 11 8.52 -13.62 0.36
N ARG A 12 8.08 -13.94 1.58
CA ARG A 12 8.75 -14.93 2.45
C ARG A 12 8.78 -16.33 1.85
N LEU A 13 7.68 -16.74 1.21
CA LEU A 13 7.50 -18.09 0.69
C LEU A 13 8.13 -18.27 -0.69
N TYR A 14 8.08 -17.26 -1.55
CA TYR A 14 8.30 -17.46 -2.99
C TYR A 14 9.37 -16.58 -3.61
N HIS A 15 9.73 -15.43 -3.04
CA HIS A 15 10.67 -14.51 -3.68
C HIS A 15 12.02 -15.16 -4.00
N LYS A 16 12.62 -15.84 -3.01
CA LYS A 16 13.94 -16.49 -3.15
C LYS A 16 13.98 -17.54 -4.27
N ASP A 17 12.90 -18.30 -4.43
CA ASP A 17 12.84 -19.44 -5.35
C ASP A 17 12.40 -19.03 -6.76
N THR A 18 11.63 -17.94 -6.90
CA THR A 18 11.05 -17.51 -8.18
C THR A 18 11.72 -16.29 -8.79
N GLY A 19 12.40 -15.48 -7.98
CA GLY A 19 12.87 -14.15 -8.38
C GLY A 19 11.76 -13.10 -8.55
N ILE A 20 10.48 -13.47 -8.36
CA ILE A 20 9.36 -12.54 -8.46
C ILE A 20 9.43 -11.53 -7.32
N VAL A 21 9.25 -10.26 -7.65
CA VAL A 21 9.18 -9.16 -6.68
C VAL A 21 7.76 -9.04 -6.16
N PHE A 22 7.60 -9.18 -4.84
CA PHE A 22 6.32 -8.99 -4.16
C PHE A 22 6.41 -7.74 -3.31
N SER A 23 5.76 -6.66 -3.75
CA SER A 23 5.72 -5.38 -3.05
C SER A 23 4.28 -4.93 -2.84
N SER A 24 4.10 -3.99 -1.91
CA SER A 24 2.85 -3.27 -1.72
C SER A 24 3.08 -1.79 -1.87
N MET A 25 2.01 -1.02 -2.10
CA MET A 25 2.12 0.43 -2.21
C MET A 25 0.93 1.15 -1.58
N TYR A 26 1.17 2.38 -1.15
CA TYR A 26 0.13 3.36 -0.84
C TYR A 26 0.34 4.59 -1.72
N PRO A 27 -0.50 4.79 -2.75
CA PRO A 27 -0.35 5.90 -3.69
C PRO A 27 -0.71 7.27 -3.09
N GLY A 28 -1.17 7.35 -1.84
CA GLY A 28 -1.73 8.57 -1.25
C GLY A 28 -3.25 8.54 -1.14
N CYS A 29 -3.85 9.64 -0.68
CA CYS A 29 -5.29 9.69 -0.43
C CYS A 29 -6.06 10.05 -1.71
N ILE A 30 -6.70 9.04 -2.31
CA ILE A 30 -7.52 9.22 -3.52
C ILE A 30 -8.99 9.37 -3.11
N ALA A 31 -9.44 10.61 -2.96
CA ALA A 31 -10.77 10.91 -2.41
C ALA A 31 -11.90 10.96 -3.47
N GLU A 32 -11.56 10.89 -4.76
CA GLU A 32 -12.52 11.00 -5.87
C GLU A 32 -12.96 9.66 -6.47
N THR A 33 -12.44 8.54 -5.96
CA THR A 33 -12.88 7.22 -6.38
C THR A 33 -14.29 6.90 -5.88
N ALA A 34 -14.94 5.92 -6.52
CA ALA A 34 -16.22 5.38 -6.06
C ALA A 34 -16.12 4.54 -4.76
N LEU A 35 -14.95 4.50 -4.10
CA LEU A 35 -14.75 3.82 -2.83
C LEU A 35 -15.63 4.42 -1.71
N PHE A 36 -15.82 5.73 -1.73
CA PHE A 36 -16.63 6.46 -0.74
C PHE A 36 -18.04 6.79 -1.26
N ARG A 37 -18.52 6.14 -2.32
CA ARG A 37 -19.82 6.46 -2.98
C ARG A 37 -21.02 6.43 -2.01
N GLU A 38 -21.02 5.50 -1.06
CA GLU A 38 -22.09 5.33 -0.06
C GLU A 38 -21.98 6.32 1.10
N LYS A 39 -20.89 7.11 1.18
CA LYS A 39 -20.77 8.15 2.20
C LYS A 39 -21.71 9.30 1.88
N ARG A 40 -22.20 9.94 2.95
CA ARG A 40 -23.12 11.07 2.89
C ARG A 40 -22.64 12.08 1.84
N PRO A 41 -23.54 12.66 1.03
CA PRO A 41 -23.13 13.58 -0.06
C PRO A 41 -22.23 14.73 0.40
N TRP A 42 -22.43 15.25 1.61
CA TRP A 42 -21.57 16.29 2.18
C TRP A 42 -20.12 15.80 2.39
N PHE A 43 -19.93 14.56 2.81
CA PHE A 43 -18.60 13.98 3.03
C PHE A 43 -17.86 13.86 1.70
N ARG A 44 -18.54 13.37 0.65
CA ARG A 44 -17.96 13.25 -0.70
C ARG A 44 -17.54 14.59 -1.31
N LYS A 45 -18.12 15.72 -0.87
CA LYS A 45 -17.75 17.06 -1.36
C LYS A 45 -16.72 17.74 -0.46
N ALA A 46 -16.92 17.69 0.85
CA ALA A 46 -16.10 18.42 1.82
C ALA A 46 -14.78 17.69 2.14
N PHE A 47 -14.78 16.36 2.20
CA PHE A 47 -13.60 15.59 2.57
C PHE A 47 -12.47 15.67 1.53
N PRO A 48 -12.73 15.56 0.20
CA PRO A 48 -11.67 15.79 -0.79
C PRO A 48 -11.09 17.20 -0.72
N TRP A 49 -11.95 18.22 -0.54
CA TRP A 49 -11.51 19.61 -0.42
C TRP A 49 -10.64 19.82 0.82
N PHE A 50 -11.06 19.26 1.97
CA PHE A 50 -10.28 19.25 3.20
C PHE A 50 -8.93 18.54 3.01
N MET A 51 -8.91 17.38 2.36
CA MET A 51 -7.66 16.65 2.12
C MET A 51 -6.73 17.39 1.16
N LYS A 52 -7.29 18.10 0.18
CA LYS A 52 -6.52 18.87 -0.82
C LYS A 52 -5.92 20.13 -0.23
N TYR A 53 -6.71 20.92 0.50
CA TYR A 53 -6.30 22.25 0.93
C TYR A 53 -5.87 22.32 2.40
N VAL A 54 -6.31 21.39 3.24
CA VAL A 54 -5.99 21.41 4.68
C VAL A 54 -4.98 20.35 5.06
N THR A 55 -5.11 19.09 4.63
CA THR A 55 -4.11 18.07 4.96
C THR A 55 -2.98 17.99 3.94
N GLY A 56 -3.21 18.39 2.70
CA GLY A 56 -2.20 18.33 1.63
C GLY A 56 -1.81 16.91 1.22
N GLY A 57 -2.61 15.90 1.60
CA GLY A 57 -2.36 14.48 1.30
C GLY A 57 -3.22 13.92 0.15
N TYR A 58 -4.02 14.77 -0.50
CA TYR A 58 -4.86 14.40 -1.64
C TYR A 58 -3.99 14.06 -2.86
N VAL A 59 -4.31 12.94 -3.51
CA VAL A 59 -3.68 12.51 -4.77
C VAL A 59 -4.78 12.25 -5.80
N GLY A 60 -4.59 12.77 -7.02
CA GLY A 60 -5.51 12.55 -8.14
C GLY A 60 -5.49 11.09 -8.62
N MET A 61 -6.54 10.66 -9.34
CA MET A 61 -6.58 9.30 -9.88
C MET A 61 -5.47 9.06 -10.92
N GLU A 62 -5.16 10.06 -11.74
CA GLU A 62 -4.08 10.01 -12.74
C GLU A 62 -2.71 9.85 -12.08
N GLU A 63 -2.36 10.75 -11.14
CA GLU A 63 -1.12 10.66 -10.35
C GLU A 63 -1.01 9.32 -9.60
N ALA A 64 -2.10 8.82 -9.01
CA ALA A 64 -2.10 7.50 -8.38
C ALA A 64 -1.83 6.35 -9.38
N GLY A 65 -2.29 6.50 -10.62
CA GLY A 65 -2.00 5.57 -11.72
C GLY A 65 -0.53 5.62 -12.17
N GLU A 66 0.04 6.82 -12.29
CA GLU A 66 1.47 7.01 -12.58
C GLU A 66 2.35 6.40 -11.48
N ARG A 67 1.98 6.61 -10.22
CA ARG A 67 2.64 5.99 -9.05
C ARG A 67 2.60 4.46 -9.10
N LEU A 68 1.47 3.88 -9.54
CA LEU A 68 1.37 2.44 -9.74
C LEU A 68 2.27 1.97 -10.88
N ALA A 69 2.29 2.69 -12.00
CA ALA A 69 3.19 2.38 -13.12
C ALA A 69 4.67 2.45 -12.70
N GLN A 70 5.03 3.43 -11.87
CA GLN A 70 6.37 3.55 -11.30
C GLN A 70 6.75 2.33 -10.47
N VAL A 71 5.88 1.83 -9.59
CA VAL A 71 6.16 0.63 -8.79
C VAL A 71 6.37 -0.62 -9.65
N ILE A 72 5.75 -0.68 -10.83
CA ILE A 72 5.84 -1.82 -11.75
C ILE A 72 7.15 -1.79 -12.56
N ASP A 73 7.55 -0.62 -13.07
CA ASP A 73 8.56 -0.52 -14.14
C ASP A 73 9.85 0.23 -13.73
N ASP A 74 9.83 0.99 -12.63
CA ASP A 74 11.01 1.76 -12.21
C ASP A 74 12.11 0.84 -11.64
N PRO A 75 13.37 0.93 -12.12
CA PRO A 75 14.48 0.13 -11.63
C PRO A 75 14.71 0.19 -10.10
N GLN A 76 14.34 1.30 -9.45
CA GLN A 76 14.45 1.41 -8.00
C GLN A 76 13.44 0.52 -7.24
N CYS A 77 12.37 0.07 -7.91
CA CYS A 77 11.29 -0.72 -7.33
C CYS A 77 11.52 -2.25 -7.41
N THR A 78 12.74 -2.68 -7.73
CA THR A 78 13.11 -4.10 -7.91
C THR A 78 13.28 -4.88 -6.60
N LYS A 79 13.25 -4.22 -5.46
CA LYS A 79 13.38 -4.86 -4.14
C LYS A 79 12.05 -5.46 -3.68
N SER A 80 12.05 -6.76 -3.38
CA SER A 80 10.89 -7.47 -2.86
C SER A 80 10.69 -7.25 -1.35
N GLY A 81 9.45 -7.45 -0.88
CA GLY A 81 9.04 -7.25 0.51
C GLY A 81 8.90 -5.79 0.92
N VAL A 82 8.98 -4.86 -0.03
CA VAL A 82 8.90 -3.42 0.24
C VAL A 82 7.46 -2.93 0.26
N TYR A 83 7.20 -1.97 1.14
CA TYR A 83 5.99 -1.14 1.12
C TYR A 83 6.34 0.25 0.58
N TRP A 84 5.95 0.53 -0.66
CA TRP A 84 6.23 1.79 -1.34
C TRP A 84 5.23 2.89 -0.94
N SER A 85 5.75 4.09 -0.72
CA SER A 85 4.97 5.29 -0.48
C SER A 85 5.66 6.48 -1.12
N TRP A 86 4.97 7.61 -1.27
CA TRP A 86 5.54 8.84 -1.81
C TRP A 86 5.58 9.90 -0.72
N ASN A 87 6.71 10.59 -0.62
CA ASN A 87 6.91 11.61 0.41
C ASN A 87 6.76 13.01 -0.17
N GLY A 88 5.53 13.49 -0.22
CA GLY A 88 5.20 14.88 -0.53
C GLY A 88 5.51 15.89 0.60
N GLY A 89 6.50 15.61 1.45
CA GLY A 89 6.76 16.39 2.67
C GLY A 89 5.77 16.07 3.79
N ALA A 90 5.44 14.79 4.00
CA ALA A 90 4.48 14.40 5.02
C ALA A 90 5.01 14.70 6.44
N GLN A 91 4.29 15.49 7.24
CA GLN A 91 4.61 15.87 8.61
C GLN A 91 3.57 15.30 9.60
N THR A 92 4.02 14.93 10.79
CA THR A 92 3.18 14.38 11.87
C THR A 92 2.12 15.38 12.36
N VAL A 93 2.34 16.68 12.13
CA VAL A 93 1.44 17.78 12.46
C VAL A 93 1.41 18.78 11.31
N GLY A 94 0.24 19.35 11.03
CA GLY A 94 0.16 20.52 10.15
C GLY A 94 0.92 21.69 10.78
N ARG A 95 1.76 22.37 10.00
CA ARG A 95 2.50 23.56 10.45
C ARG A 95 1.90 24.82 9.83
N TRP A 96 1.85 25.88 10.63
CA TRP A 96 1.67 27.22 10.09
C TRP A 96 2.91 27.59 9.27
N SER A 97 2.70 27.87 7.99
CA SER A 97 3.77 28.29 7.10
C SER A 97 4.08 29.79 7.32
N PRO A 98 5.31 30.25 7.05
CA PRO A 98 5.71 31.65 7.23
C PRO A 98 4.85 32.67 6.45
N ASP A 99 4.13 32.21 5.42
CA ASP A 99 3.16 32.97 4.63
C ASP A 99 1.77 33.08 5.29
N GLY A 100 1.62 32.62 6.53
CA GLY A 100 0.37 32.75 7.30
C GLY A 100 -0.74 31.81 6.83
N LYS A 101 -0.41 30.74 6.09
CA LYS A 101 -1.38 29.72 5.66
C LYS A 101 -1.15 28.41 6.43
N PRO A 102 -2.21 27.69 6.81
CA PRO A 102 -2.07 26.34 7.36
C PRO A 102 -1.53 25.41 6.26
N ARG A 103 -0.35 24.83 6.46
CA ARG A 103 0.12 23.69 5.67
C ARG A 103 -0.23 22.41 6.40
N GLY A 104 -0.92 21.52 5.69
CA GLY A 104 -1.32 20.23 6.22
C GLY A 104 -0.18 19.28 6.52
N ALA A 105 -0.55 18.10 6.98
CA ALA A 105 0.34 16.98 7.22
C ALA A 105 1.05 16.46 5.93
N GLY A 106 0.83 17.03 4.75
CA GLY A 106 1.51 16.70 3.50
C GLY A 106 1.16 15.31 2.94
N GLY A 107 1.90 14.88 1.93
CA GLY A 107 1.79 13.52 1.35
C GLY A 107 1.34 13.46 -0.12
N SER A 108 0.99 14.59 -0.73
CA SER A 108 0.79 14.73 -2.19
C SER A 108 2.09 15.14 -2.89
N GLY A 109 2.35 14.61 -4.10
CA GLY A 109 3.66 14.68 -4.74
C GLY A 109 4.77 13.91 -3.99
N GLY A 110 6.03 14.23 -4.33
CA GLY A 110 7.22 13.67 -3.68
C GLY A 110 7.82 12.45 -4.37
N GLU A 111 9.05 12.12 -3.99
CA GLU A 111 9.73 10.92 -4.48
C GLU A 111 9.21 9.66 -3.78
N ILE A 112 9.24 8.55 -4.51
CA ILE A 112 8.97 7.23 -3.96
C ILE A 112 10.04 6.86 -2.93
N PHE A 113 9.64 6.18 -1.86
CA PHE A 113 10.56 5.69 -0.83
C PHE A 113 10.05 4.40 -0.20
N GLU A 114 10.97 3.63 0.41
CA GLU A 114 10.63 2.46 1.20
C GLU A 114 10.01 2.88 2.54
N ASN A 115 8.72 2.63 2.72
CA ASN A 115 8.01 2.99 3.94
C ASN A 115 8.00 1.84 4.97
N GLN A 116 7.91 2.21 6.24
CA GLN A 116 7.85 1.24 7.33
C GLN A 116 6.44 0.66 7.48
N GLN A 117 6.35 -0.67 7.47
CA GLN A 117 5.10 -1.38 7.77
C GLN A 117 4.79 -1.33 9.27
N SER A 118 3.50 -1.28 9.61
CA SER A 118 3.05 -1.30 11.01
C SER A 118 3.37 -2.63 11.71
N ASP A 119 3.46 -2.61 13.04
CA ASP A 119 3.75 -3.79 13.87
C ASP A 119 2.75 -4.92 13.62
N ALA A 120 1.48 -4.57 13.44
CA ALA A 120 0.44 -5.52 13.12
C ALA A 120 0.74 -6.28 11.82
N VAL A 121 1.24 -5.61 10.77
CA VAL A 121 1.60 -6.26 9.50
C VAL A 121 2.87 -7.12 9.65
N ARG A 122 3.81 -6.70 10.50
CA ARG A 122 5.09 -7.38 10.73
C ARG A 122 5.00 -8.57 11.69
N ASP A 123 3.85 -8.80 12.32
CA ASP A 123 3.65 -9.95 13.21
C ASP A 123 3.61 -11.28 12.42
N LEU A 124 4.76 -11.96 12.37
CA LEU A 124 4.93 -13.19 11.60
C LEU A 124 3.99 -14.34 12.04
N PRO A 125 3.75 -14.59 13.34
CA PRO A 125 2.76 -15.59 13.76
C PRO A 125 1.36 -15.31 13.20
N THR A 126 0.88 -14.07 13.26
CA THR A 126 -0.42 -13.69 12.71
C THR A 126 -0.43 -13.77 11.18
N ALA A 127 0.64 -13.33 10.50
CA ALA A 127 0.73 -13.41 9.05
C ALA A 127 0.64 -14.87 8.54
N LYS A 128 1.38 -15.79 9.18
CA LYS A 128 1.30 -17.24 8.87
C LYS A 128 -0.08 -17.82 9.14
N LYS A 129 -0.72 -17.41 10.25
CA LYS A 129 -2.08 -17.85 10.60
C LYS A 129 -3.10 -17.33 9.59
N MET A 130 -3.01 -16.06 9.21
CA MET A 130 -3.83 -15.43 8.17
C MET A 130 -3.68 -16.19 6.86
N TRP A 131 -2.44 -16.43 6.39
CA TRP A 131 -2.16 -17.18 5.18
C TRP A 131 -2.80 -18.57 5.19
N LYS A 132 -2.57 -19.34 6.26
CA LYS A 132 -3.14 -20.68 6.42
C LYS A 132 -4.68 -20.66 6.30
N LEU A 133 -5.33 -19.80 7.08
CA LEU A 133 -6.79 -19.74 7.15
C LEU A 133 -7.40 -19.21 5.84
N SER A 134 -6.77 -18.21 5.20
CA SER A 134 -7.21 -17.71 3.90
C SER A 134 -7.11 -18.79 2.82
N ARG A 135 -6.01 -19.54 2.78
CA ARG A 135 -5.82 -20.67 1.87
C ARG A 135 -6.91 -21.73 2.04
N GLU A 136 -7.19 -22.11 3.30
CA GLU A 136 -8.27 -23.06 3.63
C GLU A 136 -9.65 -22.53 3.24
N ALA A 137 -9.92 -21.24 3.48
CA ALA A 137 -11.20 -20.61 3.16
C ALA A 137 -11.50 -20.56 1.66
N VAL A 138 -10.48 -20.49 0.80
CA VAL A 138 -10.63 -20.53 -0.66
C VAL A 138 -10.47 -21.93 -1.26
N GLY A 139 -10.37 -22.96 -0.42
CA GLY A 139 -10.27 -24.35 -0.86
C GLY A 139 -8.90 -24.78 -1.41
N LEU A 140 -7.86 -23.95 -1.27
CA LEU A 140 -6.52 -24.31 -1.72
C LEU A 140 -5.89 -25.32 -0.76
N SER A 141 -5.56 -26.49 -1.29
CA SER A 141 -4.80 -27.54 -0.61
C SER A 141 -3.31 -27.16 -0.52
N LYS A 142 -2.50 -27.96 0.18
CA LYS A 142 -1.04 -27.72 0.19
C LYS A 142 -0.42 -28.10 -1.16
N LYS A 143 -1.01 -29.10 -1.81
CA LYS A 143 -0.64 -29.62 -3.13
C LYS A 143 -0.65 -28.56 -4.22
N GLU A 144 -1.62 -27.65 -4.15
CA GLU A 144 -1.76 -26.53 -5.09
C GLU A 144 -0.79 -25.37 -4.80
N MET A 145 -0.01 -25.44 -3.72
CA MET A 145 0.96 -24.41 -3.38
C MET A 145 2.30 -24.70 -4.03
N PHE A 146 2.97 -23.62 -4.46
CA PHE A 146 4.33 -23.69 -4.99
C PHE A 146 5.35 -24.04 -3.91
N LYS A 147 6.37 -24.82 -4.26
CA LYS A 147 7.54 -25.13 -3.45
C LYS A 147 8.76 -25.41 -4.33
N GLY A 148 9.77 -24.52 -4.27
CA GLY A 148 11.07 -24.76 -4.94
C GLY A 148 10.99 -25.03 -6.44
N GLY A 149 10.04 -24.40 -7.15
CA GLY A 149 9.90 -24.56 -8.60
C GLY A 149 8.82 -25.55 -9.05
N LYS A 150 8.15 -26.24 -8.12
CA LYS A 150 7.11 -27.24 -8.43
C LYS A 150 5.87 -27.01 -7.58
N LEU A 151 4.71 -27.45 -8.07
CA LEU A 151 3.55 -27.64 -7.21
C LEU A 151 3.81 -28.85 -6.30
N GLU A 152 3.32 -28.83 -5.05
CA GLU A 152 3.46 -29.98 -4.16
C GLU A 152 2.71 -31.20 -4.75
N GLU A 153 3.43 -32.23 -5.19
CA GLU A 153 2.83 -33.50 -5.65
C GLU A 153 2.33 -34.33 -4.45
N GLU A 154 1.41 -35.28 -4.70
CA GLU A 154 0.64 -36.01 -3.68
C GLU A 154 1.44 -36.78 -2.63
#